data_AF-A0A7L3RLV0-F1
#
_entry.id   AF-A0A7L3RLV0-F1
#
_cell.length_a   1.000
_cell.length_b   1.000
_cell.length_c   1.000
_cell.angle_alpha   90.00
_cell.angle_beta   90.00
_cell.angle_gamma   90.00
#
_symmetry.space_group_name_H-M   'P 1'
#
loop_
_entity.id
_entity.type
_entity.pdbx_description
1 polymer ?
#
loop_
_entity_poly.entity_id
_entity_poly.type
_entity_poly.pdbx_seq_one_letter_code
_entity_poly.pdbx_strand_id
1 'polypeptide(L)'
;MLTADDKKLILQIWEKVLGHQEDFGAEALERMFITYPQTKTYFPHFDLQHGSDQIRGHGKKVVTALGNAVKSLDNLSQALSELSNLHAYNLRVDPPCFALQLLSQCFQVVLAVHLGKDYTPEVHAAFDKFLSAVAAVLSEKYR
;
A
#
# COMPACT_ATOMS: atom_id res chain seq x y z
N MET A 1 10.26 13.48 -3.77
CA MET A 1 11.47 12.96 -3.07
C MET A 1 11.21 13.03 -1.57
N LEU A 2 11.56 12.00 -0.81
CA LEU A 2 11.36 11.98 0.65
C LEU A 2 12.48 12.74 1.35
N THR A 3 12.13 13.68 2.22
CA THR A 3 13.07 14.38 3.09
C THR A 3 13.50 13.50 4.26
N ALA A 4 14.53 13.91 5.02
CA ALA A 4 14.95 13.20 6.23
C ALA A 4 13.81 13.12 7.27
N ASP A 5 13.03 14.20 7.41
CA ASP A 5 11.89 14.25 8.32
C ASP A 5 10.75 13.34 7.85
N ASP A 6 10.46 13.33 6.54
CA ASP A 6 9.46 12.39 5.97
C ASP A 6 9.83 10.95 6.32
N LYS A 7 11.10 10.56 6.10
CA LYS A 7 11.59 9.20 6.40
C LYS A 7 11.48 8.86 7.88
N LYS A 8 11.83 9.80 8.76
CA LYS A 8 11.71 9.61 10.21
C LYS A 8 10.27 9.37 10.63
N LEU A 9 9.33 10.17 10.12
CA LEU A 9 7.90 10.02 10.41
C LEU A 9 7.37 8.68 9.88
N ILE A 10 7.76 8.30 8.65
CA ILE A 10 7.38 7.00 8.07
C ILE A 10 7.84 5.86 8.96
N LEU A 11 9.12 5.84 9.37
CA LEU A 11 9.66 4.80 10.24
C LEU A 11 8.92 4.75 11.59
N GLN A 12 8.71 5.91 12.23
CA GLN A 12 8.02 5.98 13.53
C GLN A 12 6.60 5.43 13.47
N ILE A 13 5.86 5.72 12.40
CA ILE A 13 4.49 5.26 12.23
C ILE A 13 4.48 3.78 11.83
N TRP A 14 5.45 3.35 11.02
CA TRP A 14 5.55 1.97 10.59
C TRP A 14 5.71 0.99 11.77
N GLU A 15 6.44 1.38 12.82
CA GLU A 15 6.56 0.59 14.05
C GLU A 15 5.20 0.25 14.68
N LYS A 16 4.19 1.12 14.53
CA LYS A 16 2.83 0.87 15.04
C LYS A 16 2.02 -0.08 14.14
N VAL A 17 2.41 -0.22 12.88
CA VAL A 17 1.81 -1.15 11.91
C VAL A 17 2.44 -2.56 12.04
N LEU A 18 3.67 -2.65 12.56
CA LEU A 18 4.31 -3.94 12.83
C LEU A 18 3.47 -4.77 13.80
N GLY A 19 3.36 -6.08 13.52
CA GLY A 19 2.51 -6.99 14.28
C GLY A 19 1.03 -7.00 13.83
N HIS A 20 0.56 -5.96 13.14
CA HIS A 20 -0.83 -5.82 12.66
C HIS A 20 -0.96 -5.80 11.14
N GLN A 21 0.04 -6.35 10.44
CA GLN A 21 0.16 -6.28 8.98
C GLN A 21 -1.04 -6.88 8.24
N GLU A 22 -1.57 -7.97 8.80
CA GLU A 22 -2.73 -8.65 8.24
C GLU A 22 -4.00 -7.79 8.37
N ASP A 23 -4.26 -7.27 9.57
CA ASP A 23 -5.44 -6.46 9.86
C ASP A 23 -5.45 -5.16 9.03
N PHE A 24 -4.33 -4.42 9.04
CA PHE A 24 -4.22 -3.16 8.29
C PHE A 24 -4.34 -3.39 6.77
N GLY A 25 -3.72 -4.46 6.28
CA GLY A 25 -3.76 -4.80 4.86
C GLY A 25 -5.14 -5.26 4.41
N ALA A 26 -5.79 -6.11 5.19
CA ALA A 26 -7.14 -6.58 4.93
C ALA A 26 -8.14 -5.41 4.92
N GLU A 27 -8.08 -4.55 5.94
CA GLU A 27 -8.99 -3.41 6.04
C GLU A 27 -8.81 -2.43 4.87
N ALA A 28 -7.56 -2.17 4.44
CA ALA A 28 -7.30 -1.31 3.29
C ALA A 28 -7.89 -1.89 1.99
N LEU A 29 -7.75 -3.20 1.78
CA LEU A 29 -8.34 -3.88 0.62
C LEU A 29 -9.87 -3.89 0.68
N GLU A 30 -10.47 -4.20 1.82
CA GLU A 30 -11.92 -4.19 1.99
C GLU A 30 -12.50 -2.78 1.75
N ARG A 31 -11.88 -1.74 2.30
CA ARG A 31 -12.24 -0.34 2.03
C ARG A 31 -12.16 -0.02 0.55
N MET A 32 -11.11 -0.47 -0.14
CA MET A 32 -10.96 -0.29 -1.59
C MET A 32 -12.08 -1.00 -2.37
N PHE A 33 -12.39 -2.25 -2.04
CA PHE A 33 -13.44 -3.02 -2.71
C PHE A 33 -14.83 -2.44 -2.47
N ILE A 34 -15.11 -1.88 -1.30
CA ILE A 34 -16.40 -1.26 -0.96
C ILE A 34 -16.52 0.11 -1.64
N THR A 35 -15.50 0.95 -1.51
CA THR A 35 -15.52 2.36 -1.98
C THR A 35 -15.33 2.47 -3.49
N TYR A 36 -14.55 1.55 -4.07
CA TYR A 36 -14.20 1.52 -5.48
C TYR A 36 -14.45 0.13 -6.09
N PRO A 37 -15.72 -0.27 -6.29
CA PRO A 37 -16.09 -1.64 -6.70
C PRO A 37 -15.45 -2.10 -8.01
N GLN A 38 -15.07 -1.18 -8.91
CA GLN A 38 -14.35 -1.49 -10.14
C GLN A 38 -13.03 -2.24 -9.89
N THR A 39 -12.41 -2.04 -8.73
CA THR A 39 -11.16 -2.71 -8.34
C THR A 39 -11.34 -4.22 -8.08
N LYS A 40 -12.57 -4.68 -7.84
CA LYS A 40 -12.88 -6.12 -7.67
C LYS A 40 -12.59 -6.93 -8.92
N THR A 41 -12.60 -6.30 -10.10
CA THR A 41 -12.33 -6.96 -11.38
C THR A 41 -10.91 -7.55 -11.49
N TYR A 42 -9.96 -7.07 -10.68
CA TYR A 42 -8.61 -7.65 -10.59
C TYR A 42 -8.55 -8.91 -9.70
N PHE A 43 -9.60 -9.20 -8.93
CA PHE A 43 -9.66 -10.30 -7.97
C PHE A 43 -10.85 -11.25 -8.22
N PRO A 44 -11.12 -11.72 -9.46
CA PRO A 44 -12.28 -12.57 -9.74
C PRO A 44 -12.17 -13.97 -9.11
N HIS A 45 -10.97 -14.34 -8.64
CA HIS A 45 -10.64 -15.62 -8.03
C HIS A 45 -10.60 -15.56 -6.49
N PHE A 46 -10.93 -14.41 -5.91
CA PHE A 46 -11.01 -14.25 -4.45
C PHE A 46 -12.45 -14.34 -3.97
N ASP A 47 -12.63 -14.99 -2.82
CA ASP A 47 -13.73 -14.70 -1.93
C ASP A 47 -13.54 -13.31 -1.33
N LEU A 48 -14.44 -12.38 -1.70
CA LEU A 48 -14.40 -10.98 -1.28
C LEU A 48 -15.34 -10.69 -0.09
N GLN A 49 -15.83 -11.72 0.60
CA GLN A 49 -16.56 -11.54 1.85
C GLN A 49 -15.64 -11.00 2.96
N HIS A 50 -16.24 -10.21 3.86
CA HIS A 50 -15.53 -9.66 5.01
C HIS A 50 -14.85 -10.77 5.82
N GLY A 51 -13.56 -10.57 6.11
CA GLY A 51 -12.77 -11.53 6.90
C GLY A 51 -12.32 -12.78 6.14
N SER A 52 -12.47 -12.85 4.80
CA SER A 52 -11.98 -14.00 4.03
C SER A 52 -10.47 -14.18 4.19
N ASP A 53 -10.03 -15.44 4.23
CA ASP A 53 -8.61 -15.78 4.35
C ASP A 53 -7.80 -15.28 3.15
N GLN A 54 -8.43 -15.15 1.98
CA GLN A 54 -7.78 -14.62 0.78
C GLN A 54 -7.51 -13.12 0.90
N ILE A 55 -8.47 -12.33 1.40
CA ILE A 55 -8.27 -10.90 1.68
C ILE A 55 -7.20 -10.70 2.74
N ARG A 56 -7.28 -11.43 3.86
CA ARG A 56 -6.30 -11.34 4.96
C ARG A 56 -4.90 -11.71 4.49
N GLY A 57 -4.77 -12.85 3.82
CA GLY A 57 -3.50 -13.33 3.29
C GLY A 57 -2.89 -12.39 2.25
N HIS A 58 -3.71 -11.79 1.38
CA HIS A 58 -3.22 -10.81 0.41
C HIS A 58 -2.86 -9.47 1.05
N GLY A 59 -3.69 -8.97 1.97
CA GLY A 59 -3.43 -7.77 2.75
C GLY A 59 -2.09 -7.84 3.48
N LYS A 60 -1.81 -8.96 4.15
CA LYS A 60 -0.51 -9.20 4.79
C LYS A 60 0.65 -9.11 3.80
N LYS A 61 0.51 -9.67 2.59
CA LYS A 61 1.56 -9.59 1.55
C LYS A 61 1.80 -8.14 1.10
N VAL A 62 0.73 -7.36 0.88
CA VAL A 62 0.82 -5.94 0.52
C VAL A 62 1.57 -5.15 1.59
N VAL A 63 1.15 -5.26 2.86
CA VAL A 63 1.79 -4.51 3.95
C VAL A 63 3.21 -4.99 4.20
N THR A 64 3.50 -6.28 4.01
CA THR A 64 4.88 -6.79 4.08
C THR A 64 5.77 -6.16 3.00
N ALA A 65 5.28 -6.05 1.76
CA ALA A 65 6.02 -5.40 0.68
C ALA A 65 6.25 -3.92 0.96
N LEU A 66 5.25 -3.21 1.47
CA LEU A 66 5.40 -1.82 1.93
C LEU A 66 6.44 -1.73 3.06
N GLY A 67 6.50 -2.70 3.97
CA GLY A 67 7.52 -2.73 5.03
C GLY A 67 8.93 -2.92 4.50
N ASN A 68 9.11 -3.70 3.44
CA ASN A 68 10.40 -3.82 2.74
C ASN A 68 10.79 -2.51 2.06
N ALA A 69 9.82 -1.78 1.50
CA ALA A 69 10.03 -0.44 0.95
C ALA A 69 10.41 0.58 2.04
N VAL A 70 9.78 0.52 3.23
CA VAL A 70 10.14 1.37 4.39
C VAL A 70 11.56 1.09 4.89
N LYS A 71 12.05 -0.15 4.81
CA LYS A 71 13.45 -0.47 5.12
C LYS A 71 14.45 0.04 4.08
N SER A 72 13.96 0.42 2.90
CA SER A 72 14.76 0.79 1.73
C SER A 72 14.33 2.13 1.12
N LEU A 73 13.99 3.13 1.94
CA LEU A 73 13.44 4.42 1.48
C LEU A 73 14.35 5.19 0.52
N ASP A 74 15.65 4.92 0.54
CA ASP A 74 16.65 5.49 -0.38
C ASP A 74 16.79 4.71 -1.70
N ASN A 75 16.23 3.51 -1.79
CA ASN A 75 16.42 2.62 -2.93
C ASN A 75 15.17 1.76 -3.22
N LEU A 76 14.05 2.45 -3.41
CA LEU A 76 12.73 1.83 -3.62
C LEU A 76 12.69 0.96 -4.89
N SER A 77 13.29 1.42 -6.00
CA SER A 77 13.30 0.66 -7.27
C SER A 77 13.98 -0.70 -7.12
N GLN A 78 15.11 -0.78 -6.40
CA GLN A 78 15.74 -2.06 -6.14
C GLN A 78 14.88 -2.95 -5.23
N ALA A 79 14.35 -2.37 -4.14
CA ALA A 79 13.57 -3.12 -3.16
C ALA A 79 12.25 -3.69 -3.72
N LEU A 80 11.67 -3.02 -4.72
CA LEU A 80 10.38 -3.38 -5.32
C LEU A 80 10.50 -3.94 -6.73
N SER A 81 11.72 -4.21 -7.23
CA SER A 81 11.97 -4.63 -8.62
C SER A 81 11.14 -5.87 -9.02
N GLU A 82 11.14 -6.92 -8.19
CA GLU A 82 10.37 -8.14 -8.47
C GLU A 82 8.85 -7.86 -8.47
N LEU A 83 8.38 -7.01 -7.57
CA LEU A 83 6.97 -6.65 -7.48
C LEU A 83 6.54 -5.77 -8.66
N SER A 84 7.42 -4.89 -9.13
CA SER A 84 7.23 -4.08 -10.34
C SER A 84 7.10 -4.97 -11.58
N ASN A 85 7.99 -5.96 -11.75
CA ASN A 85 7.89 -6.96 -12.82
C ASN A 85 6.58 -7.76 -12.74
N LEU A 86 6.17 -8.18 -11.53
CA LEU A 86 4.92 -8.91 -11.33
C LEU A 86 3.70 -8.08 -11.78
N HIS A 87 3.63 -6.82 -11.38
CA HIS A 87 2.53 -5.93 -11.76
C HIS A 87 2.52 -5.73 -13.29
N ALA A 88 3.65 -5.32 -13.86
CA ALA A 88 3.78 -5.02 -15.29
C ALA A 88 3.48 -6.19 -16.22
N TYR A 89 4.09 -7.34 -15.97
CA TYR A 89 4.06 -8.43 -16.96
C TYR A 89 2.94 -9.44 -16.71
N ASN A 90 2.57 -9.69 -15.46
CA ASN A 90 1.64 -10.76 -15.10
C ASN A 90 0.26 -10.24 -14.72
N LEU A 91 0.17 -9.22 -13.86
CA LEU A 91 -1.11 -8.73 -13.36
C LEU A 91 -1.78 -7.74 -14.32
N ARG A 92 -1.00 -6.99 -15.10
CA ARG A 92 -1.47 -6.02 -16.10
C ARG A 92 -2.62 -5.14 -15.59
N VAL A 93 -2.47 -4.66 -14.35
CA VAL A 93 -3.41 -3.70 -13.76
C VAL A 93 -3.49 -2.48 -14.69
N ASP A 94 -4.67 -2.14 -15.19
CA ASP A 94 -4.85 -1.06 -16.16
C ASP A 94 -5.97 -0.08 -15.70
N PRO A 95 -5.69 1.22 -15.51
CA PRO A 95 -4.36 1.82 -15.44
C PRO A 95 -3.64 1.40 -14.15
N PRO A 96 -2.36 0.98 -14.18
CA PRO A 96 -1.68 0.42 -13.02
C PRO A 96 -1.59 1.43 -11.88
N CYS A 97 -1.34 2.68 -12.25
CA CYS A 97 -1.22 3.79 -11.32
C CYS A 97 -2.57 4.13 -10.66
N PHE A 98 -3.70 3.92 -11.35
CA PHE A 98 -5.03 4.27 -10.83
C PHE A 98 -5.43 3.35 -9.66
N ALA A 99 -5.34 2.04 -9.83
CA ALA A 99 -5.67 1.10 -8.76
C ALA A 99 -4.72 1.25 -7.56
N LEU A 100 -3.42 1.48 -7.80
CA LEU A 100 -2.43 1.71 -6.75
C LEU A 100 -2.70 3.01 -5.97
N GLN A 101 -3.17 4.06 -6.64
CA GLN A 101 -3.58 5.31 -5.99
C GLN A 101 -4.81 5.11 -5.10
N LEU A 102 -5.82 4.37 -5.56
CA LEU A 102 -7.01 4.06 -4.76
C LEU A 102 -6.66 3.23 -3.51
N LEU A 103 -5.77 2.24 -3.66
CA LEU A 103 -5.28 1.47 -2.52
C LEU A 103 -4.47 2.34 -1.56
N SER A 104 -3.65 3.27 -2.07
CA SER A 104 -2.86 4.20 -1.26
C SER A 104 -3.77 5.09 -0.40
N GLN A 105 -4.85 5.62 -0.98
CA GLN A 105 -5.85 6.40 -0.26
C GLN A 105 -6.55 5.57 0.82
N CYS A 106 -6.96 4.34 0.51
CA CYS A 106 -7.58 3.45 1.49
C CYS A 106 -6.62 3.12 2.64
N PHE A 107 -5.35 2.90 2.34
CA PHE A 107 -4.33 2.64 3.36
C PHE A 107 -4.10 3.86 4.27
N GLN A 108 -4.07 5.08 3.73
CA GLN A 108 -4.01 6.30 4.54
C GLN A 108 -5.23 6.45 5.45
N VAL A 109 -6.43 6.10 4.98
CA VAL A 109 -7.64 6.10 5.82
C VAL A 109 -7.50 5.10 6.97
N VAL A 110 -6.99 3.89 6.71
CA VAL A 110 -6.72 2.89 7.77
C VAL A 110 -5.72 3.46 8.78
N LEU A 111 -4.60 4.04 8.33
CA LEU A 111 -3.63 4.68 9.23
C LEU A 111 -4.29 5.77 10.08
N ALA A 112 -5.11 6.64 9.47
CA ALA A 112 -5.79 7.72 10.19
C ALA A 112 -6.77 7.19 11.26
N VAL A 113 -7.54 6.16 10.93
CA VAL A 113 -8.52 5.55 11.84
C VAL A 113 -7.85 4.91 13.05
N HIS A 114 -6.75 4.17 12.83
CA HIS A 114 -6.07 3.44 13.91
C HIS A 114 -5.12 4.30 14.75
N LEU A 115 -4.53 5.34 14.15
CA LEU A 115 -3.54 6.19 14.83
C LEU A 115 -4.16 7.45 15.44
N GLY A 116 -5.35 7.87 14.97
CA GLY A 116 -6.09 9.00 15.52
C GLY A 116 -5.24 10.28 15.58
N LYS A 117 -4.98 10.76 16.81
CA LYS A 117 -4.21 12.00 17.04
C LYS A 117 -2.75 11.92 16.59
N ASP A 118 -2.21 10.71 16.47
CA ASP A 118 -0.83 10.49 16.03
C ASP A 118 -0.68 10.59 14.50
N TYR A 119 -1.79 10.59 13.76
CA TYR A 119 -1.80 10.81 12.30
C TYR A 119 -1.89 12.30 11.99
N THR A 120 -0.81 13.02 12.26
CA THR A 120 -0.73 14.47 12.05
C THR A 120 -0.70 14.83 10.56
N PRO A 121 -0.93 16.10 10.18
CA PRO A 121 -0.79 16.55 8.79
C PRO A 121 0.59 16.25 8.17
N GLU A 122 1.65 16.33 8.96
CA GLU A 122 3.01 16.02 8.54
C GLU A 122 3.19 14.53 8.27
N VAL A 123 2.63 13.67 9.13
CA VAL A 123 2.61 12.22 8.91
C VAL A 123 1.82 11.88 7.65
N HIS A 124 0.65 12.49 7.46
CA HIS A 124 -0.16 12.30 6.27
C HIS A 124 0.63 12.67 5.01
N ALA A 125 1.26 13.84 4.98
CA ALA A 125 2.06 14.29 3.85
C ALA A 125 3.27 13.37 3.58
N ALA A 126 3.93 12.87 4.63
CA ALA A 126 5.05 11.93 4.49
C ALA A 126 4.60 10.60 3.86
N PHE A 127 3.49 10.04 4.32
CA PHE A 127 2.92 8.80 3.76
C PHE A 127 2.38 8.99 2.34
N ASP A 128 1.80 10.15 2.03
CA ASP A 128 1.37 10.48 0.67
C ASP A 128 2.52 10.47 -0.33
N LYS A 129 3.62 11.15 0.01
CA LYS A 129 4.85 11.12 -0.80
C LYS A 129 5.42 9.70 -0.93
N PHE A 130 5.42 8.93 0.16
CA PHE A 130 5.94 7.57 0.17
C PHE A 130 5.13 6.62 -0.71
N LEU A 131 3.81 6.58 -0.53
CA LEU A 131 2.92 5.72 -1.30
C LEU A 131 2.89 6.12 -2.78
N SER A 132 2.97 7.43 -3.07
CA SER A 132 3.15 7.93 -4.44
C SER A 132 4.45 7.44 -5.07
N ALA A 133 5.57 7.45 -4.33
CA ALA A 133 6.84 6.93 -4.82
C ALA A 133 6.80 5.41 -5.05
N VAL A 134 6.16 4.65 -4.15
CA VAL A 134 5.93 3.21 -4.32
C VAL A 134 5.10 2.94 -5.57
N ALA A 135 3.99 3.65 -5.76
CA ALA A 135 3.12 3.48 -6.93
C ALA A 135 3.86 3.78 -8.25
N ALA A 136 4.71 4.81 -8.26
CA ALA A 136 5.54 5.15 -9.41
C ALA A 136 6.53 4.01 -9.75
N VAL A 137 7.19 3.44 -8.74
CA VAL A 137 8.14 2.32 -8.92
C VAL A 137 7.43 1.05 -9.41
N LEU A 138 6.25 0.74 -8.88
CA LEU A 138 5.47 -0.42 -9.32
C LEU A 138 4.93 -0.26 -10.75
N SER A 139 4.85 0.98 -11.24
CA SER A 139 4.37 1.30 -12.58
C SER A 139 5.51 1.57 -13.58
N GLU A 140 6.78 1.56 -13.16
CA GLU A 140 7.90 2.04 -13.98
C GLU A 140 8.13 1.18 -15.23
N LYS A 141 7.81 -0.12 -15.17
CA LYS A 141 7.99 -1.10 -16.27
C LYS A 141 6.82 -1.16 -17.26
N TYR A 142 5.77 -0.38 -17.04
CA TYR A 142 4.67 -0.22 -17.99
C TYR A 142 4.95 0.85 -19.06
N ARG A 143 6.05 1.60 -18.91
CA ARG A 143 6.45 2.70 -19.79
C ARG A 143 7.53 2.28 -20.77
#